data_AF-A0A1T5CEM8-F1
#
_entry.id   AF-A0A1T5CEM8-F1
#
_cell.length_a   1.000
_cell.length_b   1.000
_cell.length_c   1.000
_cell.angle_alpha   90.00
_cell.angle_beta   90.00
_cell.angle_gamma   90.00
#
_symmetry.space_group_name_H-M   'P 1'
#
loop_
_entity.id
_entity.type
_entity.pdbx_description
1 polymer ?
#
loop_
_entity_poly.entity_id
_entity_poly.type
_entity_poly.pdbx_seq_one_letter_code
_entity_poly.pdbx_strand_id
1 'polypeptide(L)'
;MDDPVIEVRVGDVPLRLRVALDQKRLIELNPDAADRLAADPPDRRFRFESGFDALVGRERLKGIQAAAPITLNDRRMLVTIASHGRDCCAGVDGEIGIGLLPYATIRFERPGARPPERTADFLIDDNDEHGPQAGVTVGRDTIFVQFSLQRPESVATASAGAILARAQGGRLTDGGSVVAAFGIERPISILDFDRPAAIAGFRYPRIAVRTADFGGRHVFPVDPSEPQDIVVAKKVPLQEAWPVVLVARDRLDRCGEAAYDGNRHILTLRCAVEGED
;
A
#
# COMPACT_ATOMS: atom_id res chain seq x y z
N MET A 1 -2.10 10.34 -12.84
CA MET A 1 -3.28 10.12 -12.01
C MET A 1 -3.01 10.94 -10.78
N ASP A 2 -3.92 11.85 -10.53
CA ASP A 2 -3.76 12.80 -9.44
C ASP A 2 -3.99 12.09 -8.11
N ASP A 3 -3.52 12.69 -7.02
CA ASP A 3 -3.76 12.26 -5.65
C ASP A 3 -4.94 13.06 -5.10
N PRO A 4 -6.20 12.60 -5.29
CA PRO A 4 -7.36 13.40 -4.95
C PRO A 4 -7.41 13.63 -3.44
N VAL A 5 -7.65 14.89 -3.09
CA VAL A 5 -7.86 15.34 -1.71
C VAL A 5 -9.32 15.73 -1.56
N ILE A 6 -9.97 15.21 -0.54
CA ILE A 6 -11.35 15.53 -0.19
C ILE A 6 -11.41 16.27 1.15
N GLU A 7 -12.48 17.01 1.35
CA GLU A 7 -12.78 17.61 2.64
C GLU A 7 -13.75 16.71 3.42
N VAL A 8 -13.40 16.44 4.68
CA VAL A 8 -14.22 15.68 5.63
C VAL A 8 -14.32 16.50 6.91
N ARG A 9 -15.48 16.51 7.57
CA ARG A 9 -15.62 17.13 8.90
C ARG A 9 -15.71 16.07 9.98
N VAL A 10 -14.98 16.27 11.08
CA VAL A 10 -15.18 15.56 12.35
C VAL A 10 -15.69 16.59 13.34
N GLY A 11 -17.01 16.60 13.61
CA GLY A 11 -17.64 17.70 14.33
C GLY A 11 -17.44 19.02 13.58
N ASP A 12 -16.79 19.99 14.23
CA ASP A 12 -16.49 21.30 13.64
C ASP A 12 -15.09 21.40 13.02
N VAL A 13 -14.25 20.38 13.16
CA VAL A 13 -12.90 20.36 12.60
C VAL A 13 -12.93 19.87 11.14
N PRO A 14 -12.58 20.73 10.16
CA PRO A 14 -12.39 20.31 8.79
C PRO A 14 -11.02 19.63 8.62
N LEU A 15 -11.03 18.52 7.89
CA LEU A 15 -9.85 17.73 7.53
C LEU A 15 -9.75 17.62 6.02
N ARG A 16 -8.55 17.85 5.50
CA ARG A 16 -8.18 17.56 4.10
C ARG A 16 -7.58 16.17 4.06
N LEU A 17 -8.30 15.20 3.51
CA LEU A 17 -7.87 13.81 3.47
C LEU A 17 -7.55 13.40 2.04
N ARG A 18 -6.38 12.80 1.84
CA ARG A 18 -6.08 12.17 0.56
C ARG A 18 -6.80 10.83 0.44
N VAL A 19 -7.41 10.55 -0.71
CA VAL A 19 -7.98 9.24 -0.98
C VAL A 19 -6.89 8.29 -1.46
N ALA A 20 -6.71 7.18 -0.76
CA ALA A 20 -5.68 6.19 -1.05
C ALA A 20 -6.28 4.82 -1.43
N LEU A 21 -5.65 4.18 -2.41
CA LEU A 21 -6.04 2.86 -2.93
C LEU A 21 -5.53 1.71 -2.04
N ASP A 22 -4.52 1.96 -1.22
CA ASP A 22 -3.83 1.01 -0.34
C ASP A 22 -4.09 1.26 1.15
N GLN A 23 -4.78 2.35 1.50
CA GLN A 23 -5.10 2.68 2.89
C GLN A 23 -6.22 1.76 3.40
N LYS A 24 -6.02 1.27 4.63
CA LYS A 24 -6.99 0.43 5.37
C LYS A 24 -8.35 1.13 5.50
N ARG A 25 -9.36 0.37 5.95
CA ARG A 25 -10.72 0.84 6.24
C ARG A 25 -10.82 1.73 7.50
N LEU A 26 -9.97 2.76 7.57
CA LEU A 26 -9.87 3.78 8.61
C LEU A 26 -9.29 5.07 8.00
N ILE A 27 -9.35 6.16 8.76
CA ILE A 27 -8.64 7.40 8.43
C ILE A 27 -7.35 7.45 9.25
N GLU A 28 -6.20 7.48 8.59
CA GLU A 28 -4.91 7.68 9.25
C GLU A 28 -4.60 9.17 9.26
N LEU A 29 -4.35 9.73 10.44
CA LEU A 29 -4.13 11.15 10.65
C LEU A 29 -2.66 11.45 10.92
N ASN A 30 -2.19 12.54 10.33
CA ASN A 30 -0.97 13.18 10.79
C ASN A 30 -1.15 13.70 12.24
N PRO A 31 -0.06 13.82 13.01
CA PRO A 31 -0.12 14.20 14.42
C PRO A 31 -0.84 15.53 14.66
N ASP A 32 -0.55 16.53 13.85
CA ASP A 32 -1.19 17.86 13.95
C ASP A 32 -2.72 17.79 13.79
N ALA A 33 -3.22 16.91 12.91
CA ALA A 33 -4.66 16.71 12.73
C ALA A 33 -5.28 15.98 13.93
N ALA A 34 -4.60 14.98 14.48
CA ALA A 34 -5.04 14.30 15.69
C ALA A 34 -5.09 15.27 16.89
N ASP A 35 -4.09 16.14 17.05
CA ASP A 35 -4.03 17.16 18.09
C ASP A 35 -5.18 18.16 17.98
N ARG A 36 -5.51 18.61 16.76
CA ARG A 36 -6.68 19.48 16.52
C ARG A 36 -7.99 18.82 16.96
N LEU A 37 -8.19 17.54 16.67
CA LEU A 37 -9.38 16.80 17.10
C LEU A 37 -9.43 16.55 18.61
N ALA A 38 -8.28 16.38 19.26
CA ALA A 38 -8.22 16.26 20.70
C ALA A 38 -8.56 17.60 21.39
N ALA A 39 -8.17 18.72 20.79
CA ALA A 39 -8.46 20.07 21.30
C ALA A 39 -9.93 20.49 21.08
N ASP A 40 -10.53 20.09 19.96
CA ASP A 40 -11.93 20.39 19.61
C ASP A 40 -12.70 19.11 19.25
N PRO A 41 -13.06 18.29 20.25
CA PRO A 41 -13.67 16.99 20.02
C PRO A 41 -15.12 17.12 19.50
N PRO A 42 -15.57 16.24 18.59
CA PRO A 42 -16.91 16.29 18.00
C PRO A 42 -18.04 16.09 19.01
N ASP A 43 -17.78 15.42 20.13
CA ASP A 43 -18.68 15.31 21.27
C ASP A 43 -17.89 14.92 22.55
N ARG A 44 -18.59 14.91 23.69
CA ARG A 44 -17.98 14.60 25.01
C ARG A 44 -17.51 13.14 25.17
N ARG A 45 -17.91 12.23 24.29
CA ARG A 45 -17.55 10.80 24.34
C ARG A 45 -16.31 10.50 23.50
N PHE A 46 -16.04 11.32 22.49
CA PHE A 46 -14.84 11.22 21.67
C PHE A 46 -13.59 11.34 22.54
N ARG A 47 -12.70 10.38 22.37
CA ARG A 47 -11.40 10.31 23.03
C ARG A 47 -10.50 9.38 22.25
N PHE A 48 -9.26 9.79 22.05
CA PHE A 48 -8.22 8.89 21.56
C PHE A 48 -7.83 7.92 22.67
N GLU A 49 -7.82 6.64 22.34
CA GLU A 49 -7.39 5.56 23.21
C GLU A 49 -6.19 4.86 22.56
N SER A 50 -5.29 4.28 23.36
CA SER A 50 -4.18 3.48 22.83
C SER A 50 -4.74 2.30 22.04
N GLY A 51 -4.22 2.10 20.83
CA GLY A 51 -4.69 1.02 19.96
C GLY A 51 -4.20 1.19 18.54
N PHE A 52 -4.52 0.22 17.70
CA PHE A 52 -4.17 0.24 16.29
C PHE A 52 -2.66 0.29 15.98
N ASP A 53 -1.81 -0.36 16.79
CA ASP A 53 -0.36 -0.41 16.52
C ASP A 53 -0.05 -0.81 15.06
N ALA A 54 0.72 0.00 14.35
CA ALA A 54 1.21 -0.33 13.01
C ALA A 54 2.52 -1.14 13.07
N LEU A 55 2.68 -2.06 12.12
CA LEU A 55 3.92 -2.76 11.85
C LEU A 55 4.55 -2.22 10.56
N VAL A 56 5.70 -1.57 10.70
CA VAL A 56 6.54 -1.15 9.56
C VAL A 56 7.72 -2.09 9.48
N GLY A 57 7.54 -3.20 8.75
CA GLY A 57 8.46 -4.30 8.83
C GLY A 57 8.49 -4.84 10.26
N ARG A 58 9.66 -4.82 10.91
CA ARG A 58 9.83 -5.26 12.30
C ARG A 58 9.65 -4.15 13.34
N GLU A 59 9.44 -2.92 12.91
CA GLU A 59 9.21 -1.79 13.80
C GLU A 59 7.74 -1.72 14.16
N ARG A 60 7.44 -1.74 15.46
CA ARG A 60 6.09 -1.54 15.98
C ARG A 60 5.93 -0.08 16.37
N LEU A 61 5.04 0.62 15.69
CA LEU A 61 4.61 1.96 16.08
C LEU A 61 3.40 1.88 16.97
N LYS A 62 3.45 2.59 18.09
CA LYS A 62 2.30 2.72 18.97
C LYS A 62 1.30 3.68 18.36
N GLY A 63 0.06 3.21 18.24
CA GLY A 63 -1.04 4.00 17.71
C GLY A 63 -1.94 4.54 18.82
N ILE A 64 -2.68 5.57 18.45
CA ILE A 64 -3.91 5.98 19.11
C ILE A 64 -5.05 5.87 18.10
N GLN A 65 -6.25 5.56 18.58
CA GLN A 65 -7.43 5.47 17.73
C GLN A 65 -8.68 5.99 18.44
N ALA A 66 -9.67 6.39 17.66
CA ALA A 66 -10.99 6.75 18.14
C ALA A 66 -12.06 6.38 17.11
N ALA A 67 -13.27 6.05 17.59
CA ALA A 67 -14.45 6.06 16.74
C ALA A 67 -14.93 7.51 16.58
N ALA A 68 -14.98 8.02 15.36
CA ALA A 68 -15.32 9.41 15.06
C ALA A 68 -16.53 9.50 14.14
N PRO A 69 -17.56 10.29 14.48
CA PRO A 69 -18.58 10.66 13.52
C PRO A 69 -17.97 11.64 12.50
N ILE A 70 -17.92 11.24 11.24
CA ILE A 70 -17.53 12.10 10.12
C ILE A 70 -18.75 12.56 9.34
N THR A 71 -18.63 13.71 8.69
CA THR A 71 -19.55 14.17 7.65
C THR A 71 -18.78 14.30 6.33
N LEU A 72 -19.28 13.62 5.30
CA LEU A 72 -18.75 13.66 3.93
C LEU A 72 -19.94 13.76 2.97
N ASN A 73 -20.00 14.83 2.18
CA ASN A 73 -21.12 15.14 1.26
C ASN A 73 -22.50 15.01 1.95
N ASP A 74 -22.67 15.71 3.07
CA ASP A 74 -23.88 15.69 3.92
C ASP A 74 -24.27 14.33 4.51
N ARG A 75 -23.47 13.28 4.26
CA ARG A 75 -23.66 11.96 4.85
C ARG A 75 -22.83 11.83 6.12
N ARG A 76 -23.51 11.53 7.23
CA ARG A 76 -22.88 11.20 8.50
C ARG A 76 -22.52 9.71 8.55
N MET A 77 -21.29 9.39 8.93
CA MET A 77 -20.79 8.03 9.09
C MET A 77 -19.95 7.91 10.35
N LEU A 78 -19.93 6.73 10.98
CA LEU A 78 -19.02 6.45 12.08
C LEU A 78 -17.83 5.66 11.51
N VAL A 79 -16.62 6.17 11.69
CA VAL A 79 -15.40 5.54 11.19
C VAL A 79 -14.34 5.47 12.29
N THR A 80 -13.38 4.56 12.14
CA THR A 80 -12.16 4.60 12.94
C THR A 80 -11.21 5.64 12.37
N ILE A 81 -10.71 6.51 13.24
CA ILE A 81 -9.58 7.37 12.96
C ILE A 81 -8.39 6.89 13.80
N ALA A 82 -7.18 6.94 13.25
CA ALA A 82 -5.96 6.53 13.94
C ALA A 82 -4.83 7.54 13.70
N SER A 83 -3.84 7.55 14.59
CA SER A 83 -2.58 8.27 14.37
C SER A 83 -1.44 7.53 15.06
N HIS A 84 -0.24 7.59 14.47
CA HIS A 84 0.97 6.93 14.98
C HIS A 84 2.06 7.92 15.44
N GLY A 85 1.69 9.19 15.67
CA GLY A 85 2.63 10.22 16.11
C GLY A 85 3.72 10.56 15.09
N ARG A 86 3.50 10.20 13.82
CA ARG A 86 4.37 10.47 12.68
C ARG A 86 3.51 10.83 11.49
N ASP A 87 4.03 11.68 10.61
CA ASP A 87 3.34 12.01 9.38
C ASP A 87 3.18 10.76 8.51
N CYS A 88 1.94 10.41 8.22
CA CYS A 88 1.59 9.37 7.26
C CYS A 88 1.59 9.90 5.82
N CYS A 89 1.33 11.20 5.63
CA CYS A 89 1.16 11.80 4.32
C CYS A 89 1.56 13.29 4.27
N ALA A 90 2.23 13.72 3.20
CA ALA A 90 2.66 15.12 3.05
C ALA A 90 1.55 16.02 2.50
N GLY A 91 1.39 17.23 3.06
CA GLY A 91 0.56 18.31 2.49
C GLY A 91 -0.96 18.21 2.72
N VAL A 92 -1.39 17.22 3.51
CA VAL A 92 -2.78 16.96 3.88
C VAL A 92 -2.85 16.59 5.38
N ASP A 93 -4.05 16.45 5.93
CA ASP A 93 -4.27 16.12 7.34
C ASP A 93 -4.21 14.61 7.63
N GLY A 94 -4.38 13.80 6.59
CA GLY A 94 -4.44 12.35 6.71
C GLY A 94 -4.80 11.68 5.39
N GLU A 95 -4.96 10.36 5.44
CA GLU A 95 -5.42 9.54 4.32
C GLU A 95 -6.68 8.77 4.69
N ILE A 96 -7.57 8.61 3.71
CA ILE A 96 -8.79 7.82 3.81
C ILE A 96 -8.77 6.70 2.76
N GLY A 97 -8.99 5.47 3.20
CA GLY A 97 -9.10 4.33 2.30
C GLY A 97 -10.36 4.39 1.44
N ILE A 98 -10.26 3.92 0.20
CA ILE A 98 -11.41 3.84 -0.74
C ILE A 98 -12.61 3.07 -0.16
N GLY A 99 -12.38 2.07 0.71
CA GLY A 99 -13.44 1.29 1.35
C GLY A 99 -14.33 2.08 2.32
N LEU A 100 -13.91 3.28 2.73
CA LEU A 100 -14.71 4.19 3.57
C LEU A 100 -15.56 5.18 2.79
N LEU A 101 -15.31 5.33 1.48
CA LEU A 101 -16.01 6.34 0.70
C LEU A 101 -17.43 5.87 0.34
N PRO A 102 -18.48 6.68 0.58
CA PRO A 102 -19.87 6.28 0.41
C PRO A 102 -20.36 6.35 -1.04
N TYR A 103 -19.51 6.01 -2.01
CA TYR A 103 -19.80 6.12 -3.43
C TYR A 103 -19.84 4.75 -4.08
N ALA A 104 -20.79 4.56 -5.00
CA ALA A 104 -20.85 3.35 -5.82
C ALA A 104 -19.64 3.23 -6.77
N THR A 105 -19.05 4.36 -7.17
CA THR A 105 -17.89 4.39 -8.06
C THR A 105 -16.95 5.52 -7.67
N ILE A 106 -15.66 5.23 -7.62
CA ILE A 106 -14.57 6.17 -7.35
C ILE A 106 -13.61 6.10 -8.52
N ARG A 107 -13.31 7.24 -9.16
CA ARG A 107 -12.45 7.30 -10.35
C ARG A 107 -11.26 8.22 -10.10
N PHE A 108 -10.07 7.68 -10.34
CA PHE A 108 -8.82 8.43 -10.37
C PHE A 108 -8.46 8.59 -11.84
N GLU A 109 -8.54 9.81 -12.36
CA GLU A 109 -8.25 10.09 -13.75
C GLU A 109 -6.91 10.82 -13.89
N ARG A 110 -6.25 10.64 -15.04
CA ARG A 110 -5.11 11.45 -15.46
C ARG A 110 -5.56 12.32 -16.63
N PRO A 111 -5.71 13.64 -16.44
CA PRO A 111 -6.01 14.54 -17.54
C PRO A 111 -4.99 14.41 -18.68
N GLY A 112 -5.48 14.34 -19.92
CA GLY A 112 -4.62 14.22 -21.10
C GLY A 112 -3.91 12.88 -21.27
N ALA A 113 -4.32 11.84 -20.54
CA ALA A 113 -3.80 10.49 -20.79
C ALA A 113 -4.11 10.00 -22.21
N ARG A 114 -3.22 9.18 -22.75
CA ARG A 114 -3.46 8.49 -24.03
C ARG A 114 -4.69 7.56 -23.89
N PRO A 115 -5.42 7.32 -24.99
CA PRO A 115 -6.49 6.33 -24.99
C PRO A 115 -5.99 5.00 -24.42
N PRO A 116 -6.76 4.35 -23.53
CA PRO A 116 -6.34 3.08 -22.95
C PRO A 116 -6.35 2.01 -24.02
N GLU A 117 -5.30 1.21 -24.04
CA GLU A 117 -5.13 0.07 -24.95
C GLU A 117 -5.26 -1.26 -24.19
N ARG A 118 -5.12 -1.24 -22.86
CA ARG A 118 -5.37 -2.38 -21.99
C ARG A 118 -6.30 -2.00 -20.86
N THR A 119 -7.17 -2.94 -20.49
CA THR A 119 -8.03 -2.88 -19.31
C THR A 119 -7.79 -4.13 -18.48
N ALA A 120 -7.64 -3.96 -17.17
CA ALA A 120 -7.50 -5.07 -16.23
C ALA A 120 -8.39 -4.84 -15.02
N ASP A 121 -9.13 -5.88 -14.63
CA ASP A 121 -10.02 -5.87 -13.48
C ASP A 121 -9.42 -6.70 -12.34
N PHE A 122 -9.49 -6.14 -11.13
CA PHE A 122 -8.97 -6.76 -9.92
C PHE A 122 -10.10 -6.83 -8.89
N LEU A 123 -10.41 -8.05 -8.42
CA LEU A 123 -11.29 -8.22 -7.27
C LEU A 123 -10.50 -7.83 -6.01
N ILE A 124 -10.95 -6.78 -5.35
CA ILE A 124 -10.32 -6.19 -4.17
C ILE A 124 -10.89 -6.82 -2.91
N ASP A 125 -10.02 -7.46 -2.14
CA ASP A 125 -10.22 -7.82 -0.74
C ASP A 125 -9.83 -6.63 0.14
N ASP A 126 -10.80 -6.01 0.81
CA ASP A 126 -10.58 -4.92 1.77
C ASP A 126 -10.14 -5.51 3.11
N ASN A 127 -8.88 -5.92 3.19
CA ASN A 127 -8.34 -6.66 4.32
C ASN A 127 -8.14 -5.75 5.56
N ASP A 128 -8.68 -6.14 6.71
CA ASP A 128 -8.59 -5.34 7.94
C ASP A 128 -7.16 -5.09 8.43
N GLU A 129 -6.25 -6.05 8.22
CA GLU A 129 -4.86 -5.98 8.68
C GLU A 129 -3.94 -5.27 7.70
N HIS A 130 -4.15 -5.48 6.40
CA HIS A 130 -3.22 -5.09 5.35
C HIS A 130 -3.75 -3.98 4.45
N GLY A 131 -5.05 -3.73 4.44
CA GLY A 131 -5.73 -2.81 3.54
C GLY A 131 -6.15 -3.48 2.21
N PRO A 132 -6.74 -2.69 1.30
CA PRO A 132 -7.25 -3.20 0.03
C PRO A 132 -6.17 -3.87 -0.82
N GLN A 133 -6.41 -5.12 -1.24
CA GLN A 133 -5.46 -5.91 -2.03
C GLN A 133 -6.18 -6.85 -3.01
N ALA A 134 -5.51 -7.29 -4.07
CA ALA A 134 -6.03 -8.30 -4.99
C ALA A 134 -5.11 -9.51 -5.09
N GLY A 135 -5.68 -10.71 -5.14
CA GLY A 135 -4.93 -11.94 -5.38
C GLY A 135 -4.51 -12.08 -6.85
N VAL A 136 -3.25 -12.40 -7.11
CA VAL A 136 -2.70 -12.71 -8.43
C VAL A 136 -1.90 -14.00 -8.37
N THR A 137 -2.20 -14.93 -9.28
CA THR A 137 -1.47 -16.21 -9.36
C THR A 137 -0.12 -16.02 -10.03
N VAL A 138 0.94 -16.56 -9.41
CA VAL A 138 2.30 -16.58 -9.94
C VAL A 138 2.84 -18.00 -9.84
N GLY A 139 2.92 -18.68 -10.99
CA GLY A 139 3.27 -20.10 -11.02
C GLY A 139 2.22 -20.94 -10.27
N ARG A 140 2.61 -21.53 -9.14
CA ARG A 140 1.72 -22.31 -8.26
C ARG A 140 1.31 -21.56 -6.99
N ASP A 141 1.91 -20.40 -6.75
CA ASP A 141 1.69 -19.59 -5.57
C ASP A 141 0.70 -18.45 -5.91
N THR A 142 0.13 -17.84 -4.88
CA THR A 142 -0.62 -16.58 -5.00
C THR A 142 0.16 -15.49 -4.28
N ILE A 143 0.31 -14.35 -4.94
CA ILE A 143 0.75 -13.10 -4.31
C ILE A 143 -0.44 -12.15 -4.23
N PHE A 144 -0.35 -11.17 -3.35
CA PHE A 144 -1.26 -10.04 -3.32
C PHE A 144 -0.64 -8.86 -4.08
N VAL A 145 -1.50 -8.04 -4.68
CA VAL A 145 -1.11 -6.73 -5.22
C VAL A 145 -1.89 -5.64 -4.50
N GLN A 146 -1.17 -4.62 -4.06
CA GLN A 146 -1.74 -3.36 -3.58
C GLN A 146 -1.38 -2.25 -4.55
N PHE A 147 -2.28 -1.31 -4.76
CA PHE A 147 -2.06 -0.20 -5.69
C PHE A 147 -1.86 1.07 -4.89
N SER A 148 -0.76 1.77 -5.13
CA SER A 148 -0.45 3.01 -4.42
C SER A 148 -0.16 4.13 -5.39
N LEU A 149 -0.92 5.21 -5.28
CA LEU A 149 -0.62 6.45 -6.00
C LEU A 149 0.37 7.32 -5.24
N GLN A 150 0.72 6.99 -3.99
CA GLN A 150 1.58 7.84 -3.16
C GLN A 150 3.06 7.50 -3.27
N ARG A 151 3.37 6.34 -3.83
CA ARG A 151 4.75 5.88 -3.94
C ARG A 151 5.30 6.10 -5.34
N PRO A 152 6.57 6.52 -5.45
CA PRO A 152 7.23 6.61 -6.74
C PRO A 152 7.50 5.21 -7.33
N GLU A 153 7.93 4.25 -6.51
CA GLU A 153 8.46 2.97 -6.96
C GLU A 153 7.72 1.77 -6.37
N SER A 154 7.51 0.75 -7.20
CA SER A 154 6.90 -0.51 -6.81
C SER A 154 7.87 -1.31 -5.93
N VAL A 155 7.34 -1.95 -4.89
CA VAL A 155 8.15 -2.73 -3.94
C VAL A 155 7.46 -4.02 -3.53
N ALA A 156 8.22 -5.10 -3.49
CA ALA A 156 7.78 -6.40 -2.98
C ALA A 156 8.21 -6.61 -1.53
N THR A 157 7.41 -7.35 -0.78
CA THR A 157 7.87 -7.98 0.48
C THR A 157 8.82 -9.13 0.22
N ALA A 158 9.55 -9.58 1.24
CA ALA A 158 10.47 -10.71 1.11
C ALA A 158 9.78 -11.99 0.61
N SER A 159 8.57 -12.30 1.09
CA SER A 159 7.83 -13.49 0.67
C SER A 159 7.35 -13.39 -0.79
N ALA A 160 6.86 -12.23 -1.23
CA ALA A 160 6.52 -12.00 -2.64
C ALA A 160 7.75 -12.10 -3.54
N GLY A 161 8.87 -11.46 -3.16
CA GLY A 161 10.12 -11.52 -3.90
C GLY A 161 10.63 -12.95 -4.06
N ALA A 162 10.58 -13.75 -2.99
CA ALA A 162 10.99 -15.15 -3.04
C ALA A 162 10.08 -16.01 -3.95
N ILE A 163 8.77 -15.77 -3.92
CA ILE A 163 7.82 -16.43 -4.85
C ILE A 163 8.15 -16.07 -6.30
N LEU A 164 8.32 -14.78 -6.58
CA LEU A 164 8.62 -14.28 -7.92
C LEU A 164 9.97 -14.81 -8.44
N ALA A 165 11.02 -14.79 -7.60
CA ALA A 165 12.34 -15.32 -7.95
C ALA A 165 12.29 -16.80 -8.30
N ARG A 166 11.54 -17.63 -7.54
CA ARG A 166 11.35 -19.04 -7.89
C ARG A 166 10.60 -19.23 -9.21
N ALA A 167 9.58 -18.43 -9.44
CA ALA A 167 8.73 -18.56 -10.62
C ALA A 167 9.43 -18.10 -11.91
N GLN A 168 10.23 -17.03 -11.83
CA GLN A 168 10.82 -16.38 -12.99
C GLN A 168 12.32 -16.64 -13.18
N GLY A 169 12.98 -17.18 -12.16
CA GLY A 169 14.43 -17.05 -12.03
C GLY A 169 14.80 -15.62 -11.62
N GLY A 170 15.98 -15.44 -11.06
CA GLY A 170 16.47 -14.13 -10.70
C GLY A 170 17.40 -14.13 -9.50
N ARG A 171 18.11 -13.02 -9.35
CA ARG A 171 19.15 -12.83 -8.34
C ARG A 171 18.90 -11.55 -7.58
N LEU A 172 19.18 -11.59 -6.28
CA LEU A 172 19.20 -10.39 -5.47
C LEU A 172 20.56 -9.71 -5.63
N THR A 173 20.53 -8.42 -5.84
CA THR A 173 21.69 -7.53 -5.77
C THR A 173 21.48 -6.52 -4.65
N ASP A 174 22.57 -5.91 -4.20
CA ASP A 174 22.49 -4.84 -3.20
C ASP A 174 21.56 -3.73 -3.68
N GLY A 175 20.73 -3.24 -2.76
CA GLY A 175 19.84 -2.11 -2.98
C GLY A 175 20.12 -0.99 -1.99
N GLY A 176 19.27 0.04 -2.06
CA GLY A 176 19.28 1.14 -1.09
C GLY A 176 18.28 0.91 0.04
N SER A 177 17.60 1.99 0.42
CA SER A 177 16.44 1.98 1.28
C SER A 177 15.23 2.55 0.55
N VAL A 178 14.04 2.23 1.04
CA VAL A 178 12.80 2.90 0.62
C VAL A 178 11.98 3.26 1.85
N VAL A 179 11.27 4.38 1.81
CA VAL A 179 10.31 4.73 2.85
C VAL A 179 9.17 3.70 2.82
N ALA A 180 9.07 2.90 3.87
CA ALA A 180 8.06 1.86 3.98
C ALA A 180 6.72 2.38 4.51
N ALA A 181 6.70 3.27 5.50
CA ALA A 181 5.50 4.00 5.96
C ALA A 181 5.95 4.98 7.05
N PHE A 182 5.17 6.04 7.32
CA PHE A 182 5.42 6.97 8.44
C PHE A 182 6.84 7.58 8.48
N GLY A 183 7.43 7.81 7.31
CA GLY A 183 8.82 8.29 7.17
C GLY A 183 9.90 7.28 7.59
N ILE A 184 9.53 6.02 7.86
CA ILE A 184 10.47 4.97 8.27
C ILE A 184 11.01 4.30 7.02
N GLU A 185 12.33 4.38 6.84
CA GLU A 185 13.05 3.69 5.79
C GLU A 185 13.32 2.23 6.14
N ARG A 186 13.23 1.36 5.13
CA ARG A 186 13.55 -0.06 5.24
C ARG A 186 14.56 -0.45 4.16
N PRO A 187 15.52 -1.33 4.48
CA PRO A 187 16.48 -1.81 3.50
C PRO A 187 15.76 -2.59 2.40
N ILE A 188 16.24 -2.41 1.18
CA ILE A 188 15.81 -3.17 0.02
C ILE A 188 17.00 -3.84 -0.66
N SER A 189 16.73 -4.95 -1.32
CA SER A 189 17.58 -5.53 -2.36
C SER A 189 16.86 -5.38 -3.70
N ILE A 190 17.60 -5.36 -4.80
CA ILE A 190 16.99 -5.39 -6.14
C ILE A 190 16.94 -6.84 -6.60
N LEU A 191 15.76 -7.33 -6.97
CA LEU A 191 15.59 -8.63 -7.60
C LEU A 191 15.58 -8.43 -9.11
N ASP A 192 16.67 -8.82 -9.76
CA ASP A 192 16.78 -8.87 -11.22
C ASP A 192 16.28 -10.23 -11.71
N PHE A 193 15.26 -10.23 -12.56
CA PHE A 193 14.64 -11.46 -13.03
C PHE A 193 15.34 -12.01 -14.28
N ASP A 194 15.55 -13.34 -14.33
CA ASP A 194 16.03 -13.99 -15.55
C ASP A 194 14.99 -13.89 -16.69
N ARG A 195 13.69 -13.90 -16.32
CA ARG A 195 12.56 -13.64 -17.19
C ARG A 195 11.68 -12.55 -16.58
N PRO A 196 11.37 -11.45 -17.28
CA PRO A 196 10.60 -10.37 -16.68
C PRO A 196 9.27 -10.85 -16.08
N ALA A 197 9.03 -10.50 -14.81
CA ALA A 197 7.82 -10.88 -14.12
C ALA A 197 6.63 -10.06 -14.63
N ALA A 198 5.52 -10.74 -14.93
CA ALA A 198 4.24 -10.09 -15.19
C ALA A 198 3.45 -9.98 -13.88
N ILE A 199 3.26 -8.77 -13.37
CA ILE A 199 2.57 -8.51 -12.10
C ILE A 199 1.49 -7.47 -12.36
N ALA A 200 0.23 -7.80 -12.06
CA ALA A 200 -0.93 -6.95 -12.31
C ALA A 200 -1.00 -6.38 -13.76
N GLY A 201 -0.55 -7.16 -14.75
CA GLY A 201 -0.54 -6.75 -16.15
C GLY A 201 0.66 -5.88 -16.58
N PHE A 202 1.57 -5.55 -15.65
CA PHE A 202 2.81 -4.83 -15.91
C PHE A 202 4.01 -5.76 -15.95
N ARG A 203 4.98 -5.45 -16.80
CA ARG A 203 6.25 -6.16 -16.92
C ARG A 203 7.29 -5.54 -15.99
N TYR A 204 7.99 -6.40 -15.26
CA TYR A 204 9.08 -6.04 -14.37
C TYR A 204 10.32 -6.83 -14.76
N PRO A 205 11.34 -6.21 -15.38
CA PRO A 205 12.64 -6.85 -15.54
C PRO A 205 13.38 -6.96 -14.20
N ARG A 206 13.08 -6.04 -13.29
CA ARG A 206 13.58 -6.02 -11.91
C ARG A 206 12.56 -5.40 -10.97
N ILE A 207 12.67 -5.66 -9.68
CA ILE A 207 11.83 -5.05 -8.63
C ILE A 207 12.59 -4.87 -7.32
N ALA A 208 12.31 -3.78 -6.59
CA ALA A 208 12.81 -3.61 -5.23
C ALA A 208 12.12 -4.60 -4.27
N VAL A 209 12.88 -5.18 -3.35
CA VAL A 209 12.38 -6.17 -2.39
C VAL A 209 12.84 -5.83 -0.98
N ARG A 210 11.89 -5.66 -0.05
CA ARG A 210 12.18 -5.51 1.39
C ARG A 210 12.49 -6.87 2.01
N THR A 211 13.73 -7.32 1.86
CA THR A 211 14.20 -8.67 2.26
C THR A 211 14.12 -8.93 3.77
N ALA A 212 14.11 -7.87 4.60
CA ALA A 212 14.02 -7.97 6.05
C ALA A 212 12.57 -8.11 6.60
N ASP A 213 11.56 -7.88 5.75
CA ASP A 213 10.17 -7.70 6.17
C ASP A 213 9.26 -8.80 5.59
N PHE A 214 8.37 -9.35 6.42
CA PHE A 214 7.27 -10.25 6.01
C PHE A 214 7.70 -11.49 5.19
N GLY A 215 8.89 -12.05 5.46
CA GLY A 215 9.40 -13.21 4.73
C GLY A 215 8.72 -14.53 5.09
N GLY A 216 8.22 -14.68 6.31
CA GLY A 216 7.77 -15.98 6.82
C GLY A 216 8.79 -17.08 6.52
N ARG A 217 8.30 -18.23 6.03
CA ARG A 217 9.16 -19.36 5.65
C ARG A 217 9.64 -19.33 4.20
N HIS A 218 9.37 -18.26 3.47
CA HIS A 218 9.78 -18.16 2.07
C HIS A 218 11.26 -17.85 2.00
N VAL A 219 11.97 -18.67 1.22
CA VAL A 219 13.41 -18.51 0.95
C VAL A 219 13.62 -18.18 -0.51
N PHE A 220 14.57 -17.28 -0.77
CA PHE A 220 15.04 -17.01 -2.12
C PHE A 220 15.80 -18.23 -2.66
N PRO A 221 15.76 -18.47 -3.98
CA PRO A 221 16.66 -19.43 -4.61
C PRO A 221 18.11 -19.07 -4.28
N VAL A 222 18.91 -20.08 -3.94
CA VAL A 222 20.36 -19.92 -3.72
C VAL A 222 21.05 -19.89 -5.07
N ASP A 223 21.96 -18.94 -5.29
CA ASP A 223 22.83 -18.98 -6.47
C ASP A 223 23.89 -20.08 -6.28
N PRO A 224 23.88 -21.15 -7.10
CA PRO A 224 24.87 -22.22 -6.99
C PRO A 224 26.29 -21.78 -7.33
N SER A 225 26.48 -20.60 -7.93
CA SER A 225 27.79 -20.03 -8.25
C SER A 225 28.38 -19.17 -7.13
N GLU A 226 27.60 -18.81 -6.10
CA GLU A 226 28.11 -18.10 -4.94
C GLU A 226 28.77 -19.05 -3.94
N PRO A 227 30.00 -18.76 -3.47
CA PRO A 227 30.62 -19.49 -2.38
C PRO A 227 29.68 -19.52 -1.18
N GLN A 228 29.42 -20.70 -0.64
CA GLN A 228 28.61 -20.86 0.58
C GLN A 228 29.44 -20.38 1.78
N ASP A 229 29.43 -19.07 2.04
CA ASP A 229 30.05 -18.50 3.23
C ASP A 229 29.23 -18.83 4.49
N ILE A 230 29.92 -18.92 5.64
CA ILE A 230 29.27 -19.09 6.94
C ILE A 230 28.55 -17.78 7.29
N VAL A 231 27.27 -17.69 6.97
CA VAL A 231 26.42 -16.56 7.37
C VAL A 231 26.01 -16.71 8.83
N VAL A 232 26.59 -15.89 9.71
CA VAL A 232 26.15 -15.78 11.10
C VAL A 232 24.90 -14.89 11.14
N ALA A 233 23.73 -15.51 11.04
CA ALA A 233 22.45 -14.81 11.19
C ALA A 233 22.03 -14.76 12.66
N LYS A 234 21.72 -13.56 13.17
CA LYS A 234 21.04 -13.41 14.46
C LYS A 234 19.68 -14.11 14.39
N LYS A 235 19.39 -15.00 15.34
CA LYS A 235 18.05 -15.61 15.46
C LYS A 235 17.05 -14.52 15.82
N VAL A 236 16.14 -14.25 14.90
CA VAL A 236 15.07 -13.25 15.02
C VAL A 236 13.73 -13.96 14.87
N PRO A 237 12.70 -13.56 15.66
CA PRO A 237 11.37 -14.12 15.48
C PRO A 237 10.89 -14.00 14.05
N LEU A 238 10.27 -15.07 13.55
CA LEU A 238 9.73 -15.12 12.21
C LEU A 238 8.50 -14.21 12.13
N GLN A 239 8.50 -13.26 11.21
CA GLN A 239 7.28 -12.51 10.88
C GLN A 239 6.36 -13.38 10.03
N GLU A 240 5.06 -13.17 10.14
CA GLU A 240 4.10 -13.76 9.22
C GLU A 240 4.43 -13.39 7.76
N ALA A 241 4.22 -14.35 6.86
CA ALA A 241 4.39 -14.09 5.43
C ALA A 241 3.20 -13.28 4.94
N TRP A 242 3.47 -12.12 4.35
CA TRP A 242 2.48 -11.34 3.63
C TRP A 242 3.02 -11.10 2.21
N PRO A 243 2.75 -12.01 1.26
CA PRO A 243 3.37 -11.99 -0.06
C PRO A 243 2.72 -10.93 -0.96
N VAL A 244 2.95 -9.66 -0.63
CA VAL A 244 2.42 -8.52 -1.39
C VAL A 244 3.48 -7.87 -2.29
N VAL A 245 3.04 -7.45 -3.47
CA VAL A 245 3.71 -6.45 -4.30
C VAL A 245 2.87 -5.17 -4.27
N LEU A 246 3.46 -4.08 -3.79
CA LEU A 246 2.87 -2.77 -3.89
C LEU A 246 3.25 -2.19 -5.26
N VAL A 247 2.26 -2.06 -6.14
CA VAL A 247 2.36 -1.49 -7.48
C VAL A 247 2.18 0.02 -7.37
N ALA A 248 3.19 0.77 -7.79
CA ALA A 248 3.29 2.21 -7.55
C ALA A 248 3.29 3.03 -8.85
N ARG A 249 3.62 4.33 -8.76
CA ARG A 249 3.60 5.26 -9.89
C ARG A 249 4.53 4.86 -11.04
N ASP A 250 5.65 4.19 -10.80
CA ASP A 250 6.52 3.66 -11.86
C ASP A 250 5.81 2.72 -12.84
N ARG A 251 4.64 2.18 -12.48
CA ARG A 251 3.73 1.47 -13.40
C ARG A 251 2.39 2.15 -13.57
N LEU A 252 1.77 2.57 -12.48
CA LEU A 252 0.47 3.24 -12.50
C LEU A 252 0.50 4.54 -13.30
N ASP A 253 1.68 5.13 -13.53
CA ASP A 253 1.76 6.31 -14.37
C ASP A 253 1.43 6.09 -15.85
N ARG A 254 1.39 4.83 -16.28
CA ARG A 254 0.94 4.41 -17.61
C ARG A 254 -0.59 4.33 -17.72
N CYS A 255 -1.28 4.38 -16.59
CA CYS A 255 -2.73 4.33 -16.55
C CYS A 255 -3.33 5.73 -16.67
N GLY A 256 -4.32 5.82 -17.57
CA GLY A 256 -5.17 6.99 -17.70
C GLY A 256 -6.25 7.02 -16.63
N GLU A 257 -6.63 5.85 -16.10
CA GLU A 257 -7.64 5.73 -15.07
C GLU A 257 -7.44 4.51 -14.15
N ALA A 258 -7.78 4.69 -12.89
CA ALA A 258 -8.16 3.63 -11.96
C ALA A 258 -9.59 3.87 -11.45
N ALA A 259 -10.50 2.92 -11.67
CA ALA A 259 -11.91 3.04 -11.29
C ALA A 259 -12.30 1.92 -10.32
N TYR A 260 -12.73 2.28 -9.12
CA TYR A 260 -13.21 1.33 -8.12
C TYR A 260 -14.74 1.31 -8.09
N ASP A 261 -15.32 0.12 -8.28
CA ASP A 261 -16.73 -0.17 -8.07
C ASP A 261 -16.94 -0.69 -6.65
N GLY A 262 -17.52 0.16 -5.79
CA GLY A 262 -17.71 -0.15 -4.36
C GLY A 262 -18.76 -1.23 -4.08
N ASN A 263 -19.65 -1.53 -5.03
CA ASN A 263 -20.67 -2.57 -4.86
C ASN A 263 -20.13 -3.95 -5.25
N ARG A 264 -19.28 -4.01 -6.27
CA ARG A 264 -18.68 -5.26 -6.76
C ARG A 264 -17.28 -5.51 -6.22
N HIS A 265 -16.69 -4.53 -5.53
CA HIS A 265 -15.31 -4.54 -5.07
C HIS A 265 -14.31 -4.77 -6.20
N ILE A 266 -14.56 -4.17 -7.37
CA ILE A 266 -13.69 -4.32 -8.54
C ILE A 266 -12.92 -3.02 -8.74
N LEU A 267 -11.58 -3.10 -8.79
CA LEU A 267 -10.73 -2.04 -9.31
C LEU A 267 -10.40 -2.33 -10.77
N THR A 268 -10.81 -1.45 -11.66
CA THR A 268 -10.47 -1.47 -13.08
C THR A 268 -9.33 -0.50 -13.35
N LEU A 269 -8.22 -0.99 -13.90
CA LEU A 269 -7.13 -0.16 -14.42
C LEU A 269 -7.25 -0.05 -15.93
N ARG A 270 -7.17 1.17 -16.46
CA ARG A 270 -7.18 1.45 -17.91
C ARG A 270 -5.87 2.13 -18.29
N CYS A 271 -5.02 1.41 -19.02
CA CYS A 271 -3.64 1.82 -19.24
C CYS A 271 -3.23 1.78 -20.71
N ALA A 272 -2.25 2.63 -21.06
CA ALA A 272 -1.56 2.56 -22.33
C ALA A 272 -0.64 1.32 -22.37
N VAL A 273 -0.24 0.87 -23.57
CA VAL A 273 0.70 -0.25 -23.73
C VAL A 273 2.08 0.16 -23.19
N GLU A 274 2.80 -0.81 -22.64
CA GLU A 274 4.24 -0.69 -22.41
C GLU A 274 4.95 -0.39 -23.73
N GLY A 275 5.59 0.78 -23.83
CA GLY A 275 6.64 0.96 -24.82
C GLY A 275 7.72 -0.09 -24.59
N GLU A 276 8.22 -0.70 -25.67
CA GLU A 276 9.47 -1.45 -25.63
C GLU A 276 10.58 -0.42 -25.37
N ASP A 277 11.03 -0.32 -24.12
CA ASP A 277 12.35 0.23 -23.79
C ASP A 277 13.39 -0.90 -23.86
#